data_AF-A0A537X9C8-F1
#
_entry.id   AF-A0A537X9C8-F1
#
_cell.length_a   1.000
_cell.length_b   1.000
_cell.length_c   1.000
_cell.angle_alpha   90.00
_cell.angle_beta   90.00
_cell.angle_gamma   90.00
#
_symmetry.space_group_name_H-M   'P 1'
#
loop_
_entity.id
_entity.type
_entity.pdbx_description
1 polymer ?
#
loop_
_entity_poly.entity_id
_entity_poly.type
_entity_poly.pdbx_seq_one_letter_code
_entity_poly.pdbx_strand_id
1 'polypeptide(L)'
;MAGEPAGRPPEIDRARDLGDLLSTTLRLWGRHLGALSAVAVSVVVVVDTIAAAGLDELTSPYRARPSVREETISLLIYLLVTFPVVTAAQTRIVLEAAADRRPSPWRAIAEAADLFRTLLLAVIAYVLAVLVGSILIIPAIYFAVSFYLFIPAVVADRRRGLDALRRSAELVRGRWWRVLGIGLVYAVIITLLTGPLGSGFDELARAANAEVLFVVGTMVVQTVTLSFVSVGATLVFFDLRARHAGASPTPAPVGRRDRDPDEPPGSD
;
A
#
# COMPACT_ATOMS: atom_id res chain seq x y z
N MET A 1 -12.19 -11.55 -36.28
CA MET A 1 -12.05 -11.00 -34.92
C MET A 1 -10.70 -11.45 -34.40
N ALA A 2 -9.69 -10.58 -34.44
CA ALA A 2 -8.33 -10.92 -34.05
C ALA A 2 -8.21 -10.88 -32.52
N GLY A 3 -7.82 -12.00 -31.93
CA GLY A 3 -7.55 -12.09 -30.49
C GLY A 3 -6.32 -11.26 -30.12
N GLU A 4 -6.45 -10.42 -29.11
CA GLU A 4 -5.31 -9.77 -28.46
C GLU A 4 -4.31 -10.83 -27.99
N PRO A 5 -3.02 -10.72 -28.34
CA PRO A 5 -1.99 -11.60 -27.80
C PRO A 5 -1.91 -11.38 -26.29
N ALA A 6 -1.88 -12.47 -25.52
CA ALA A 6 -1.74 -12.46 -24.07
C ALA A 6 -0.65 -11.47 -23.64
N GLY A 7 -1.08 -10.37 -23.01
CA GLY A 7 -0.24 -9.20 -22.76
C GLY A 7 1.00 -9.53 -21.94
N ARG A 8 2.12 -8.95 -22.36
CA ARG A 8 3.42 -8.93 -21.66
C ARG A 8 3.22 -8.57 -20.17
N PRO A 9 3.94 -9.17 -19.22
CA PRO A 9 3.84 -8.81 -17.80
C PRO A 9 4.04 -7.30 -17.62
N PRO A 10 3.29 -6.66 -16.70
CA PRO A 10 3.41 -5.23 -16.46
C PRO A 10 4.81 -4.92 -15.92
N GLU A 11 5.60 -4.22 -16.73
CA GLU A 11 6.92 -3.71 -16.34
C GLU A 11 6.76 -2.75 -15.15
N ILE A 12 7.13 -3.18 -13.95
CA ILE A 12 6.85 -2.44 -12.71
C ILE A 12 7.60 -1.10 -12.67
N ASP A 13 8.89 -1.11 -13.02
CA ASP A 13 9.81 0.02 -12.89
C ASP A 13 9.73 0.98 -14.08
N ARG A 14 8.54 1.51 -14.32
CA ARG A 14 8.28 2.46 -15.40
C ARG A 14 7.52 3.69 -14.89
N ALA A 15 7.91 4.86 -15.38
CA ALA A 15 7.16 6.09 -15.18
C ALA A 15 5.79 5.98 -15.88
N ARG A 16 4.71 6.24 -15.13
CA ARG A 16 3.31 6.14 -15.56
C ARG A 16 2.60 7.45 -15.32
N ASP A 17 1.64 7.77 -16.17
CA ASP A 17 0.69 8.85 -15.93
C ASP A 17 -0.52 8.36 -15.12
N LEU A 18 -1.36 9.29 -14.67
CA LEU A 18 -2.48 8.96 -13.77
C LEU A 18 -3.44 7.93 -14.40
N GLY A 19 -3.78 8.10 -15.68
CA GLY A 19 -4.63 7.14 -16.41
C GLY A 19 -4.00 5.75 -16.52
N ASP A 20 -2.69 5.69 -16.73
CA ASP A 20 -1.94 4.43 -16.76
C ASP A 20 -1.88 3.76 -15.39
N LEU A 21 -1.69 4.54 -14.31
CA LEU A 21 -1.73 4.04 -12.94
C LEU A 21 -3.10 3.46 -12.60
N LEU A 22 -4.17 4.17 -12.91
CA LEU A 22 -5.54 3.72 -12.64
C LEU A 22 -5.91 2.49 -13.47
N SER A 23 -5.65 2.52 -14.78
CA SER A 23 -5.95 1.37 -15.65
C SER A 23 -5.11 0.14 -15.28
N THR A 24 -3.85 0.33 -14.89
CA THR A 24 -2.99 -0.78 -14.42
C THR A 24 -3.46 -1.30 -13.07
N THR A 25 -3.88 -0.43 -12.16
CA THR A 25 -4.47 -0.84 -10.87
C THR A 25 -5.70 -1.67 -11.09
N LEU A 26 -6.66 -1.20 -11.91
CA LEU A 26 -7.89 -1.92 -12.20
C LEU A 26 -7.62 -3.27 -12.89
N ARG A 27 -6.69 -3.31 -13.85
CA ARG A 27 -6.29 -4.56 -14.51
C ARG A 27 -5.66 -5.55 -13.54
N LEU A 28 -4.71 -5.12 -12.71
CA LEU A 28 -4.05 -5.98 -11.73
C LEU A 28 -5.00 -6.46 -10.65
N TRP A 29 -5.82 -5.53 -10.12
CA TRP A 29 -6.85 -5.83 -9.15
C TRP A 29 -7.82 -6.86 -9.72
N GLY A 30 -8.42 -6.62 -10.90
CA GLY A 30 -9.33 -7.52 -11.60
C GLY A 30 -8.74 -8.90 -11.91
N ARG A 31 -7.51 -8.96 -12.44
CA ARG A 31 -6.83 -10.21 -12.81
C ARG A 31 -6.43 -11.04 -11.60
N HIS A 32 -6.12 -10.40 -10.47
CA HIS A 32 -5.64 -11.07 -9.25
C HIS A 32 -6.59 -10.92 -8.06
N LEU A 33 -7.89 -10.67 -8.31
CA LEU A 33 -8.91 -10.50 -7.26
C LEU A 33 -8.86 -11.64 -6.25
N GLY A 34 -8.85 -12.89 -6.71
CA GLY A 34 -8.83 -14.05 -5.82
C GLY A 34 -7.64 -14.05 -4.85
N ALA A 35 -6.45 -13.71 -5.32
CA ALA A 35 -5.26 -13.68 -4.47
C ALA A 35 -5.24 -12.48 -3.52
N LEU A 36 -5.59 -11.29 -4.02
CA LEU A 36 -5.65 -10.06 -3.23
C LEU A 36 -6.73 -10.12 -2.15
N SER A 37 -7.93 -10.57 -2.52
CA SER A 37 -9.04 -10.78 -1.60
C SER A 37 -8.76 -11.91 -0.61
N ALA A 38 -8.11 -13.01 -1.02
CA ALA A 38 -7.72 -14.05 -0.06
C ALA A 38 -6.79 -13.51 1.03
N VAL A 39 -5.81 -12.67 0.66
CA VAL A 39 -4.95 -11.99 1.65
C VAL A 39 -5.77 -11.11 2.58
N ALA A 40 -6.55 -10.19 2.01
CA ALA A 40 -7.31 -9.22 2.78
C ALA A 40 -8.35 -9.89 3.68
N VAL A 41 -9.21 -10.77 3.14
CA VAL A 41 -10.22 -11.51 3.92
C VAL A 41 -9.59 -12.31 5.04
N SER A 42 -8.51 -13.06 4.78
CA SER A 42 -7.90 -13.91 5.82
C SER A 42 -7.40 -13.10 7.00
N VAL A 43 -6.71 -11.97 6.75
CA VAL A 43 -6.17 -11.13 7.81
C VAL A 43 -7.27 -10.31 8.48
N VAL A 44 -8.13 -9.66 7.70
CA VAL A 44 -9.22 -8.81 8.19
C VAL A 44 -10.20 -9.60 9.03
N VAL A 45 -10.70 -10.74 8.55
CA VAL A 45 -11.67 -11.55 9.30
C VAL A 45 -11.08 -12.02 10.62
N VAL A 46 -9.84 -12.54 10.62
CA VAL A 46 -9.22 -13.03 11.86
C VAL A 46 -9.02 -11.90 12.86
N VAL A 47 -8.43 -10.79 12.43
CA VAL A 47 -8.09 -9.68 13.33
C VAL A 47 -9.35 -8.98 13.85
N ASP A 48 -10.28 -8.66 12.95
CA ASP A 48 -11.47 -7.88 13.31
C ASP A 48 -12.47 -8.75 14.08
N THR A 49 -12.51 -10.08 13.89
CA THR A 49 -13.33 -10.98 14.73
C THR A 49 -12.78 -11.04 16.15
N ILE A 50 -11.45 -11.11 16.31
CA ILE A 50 -10.82 -11.08 17.63
C ILE A 50 -11.11 -9.73 18.32
N ALA A 51 -11.00 -8.61 17.59
CA ALA A 51 -11.31 -7.29 18.10
C ALA A 51 -12.79 -7.18 18.52
N ALA A 52 -13.71 -7.56 17.65
CA ALA A 52 -15.15 -7.54 17.92
C ALA A 52 -15.55 -8.44 19.10
N ALA A 53 -14.90 -9.60 19.24
CA ALA A 53 -15.09 -10.47 20.40
C ALA A 53 -14.58 -9.80 21.69
N GLY A 54 -13.42 -9.14 21.65
CA GLY A 54 -12.86 -8.43 22.81
C GLY A 54 -13.61 -7.16 23.20
N LEU A 55 -14.41 -6.60 22.30
CA LEU A 55 -15.26 -5.42 22.51
C LEU A 55 -16.74 -5.77 22.73
N ASP A 56 -17.07 -7.06 22.87
CA ASP A 56 -18.44 -7.59 23.01
C ASP A 56 -19.39 -7.21 21.85
N GLU A 57 -18.86 -6.82 20.69
CA GLU A 57 -19.64 -6.37 19.52
C GLU A 57 -20.41 -7.53 18.87
N LEU A 58 -19.90 -8.77 18.97
CA LEU A 58 -20.51 -9.94 18.31
C LEU A 58 -21.92 -10.29 18.81
N THR A 59 -22.24 -9.91 20.04
CA THR A 59 -23.55 -10.20 20.67
C THR A 59 -24.33 -8.94 21.04
N SER A 60 -23.76 -7.76 20.75
CA SER A 60 -24.35 -6.49 21.16
C SER A 60 -25.48 -6.03 20.22
N PRO A 61 -26.48 -5.31 20.75
CA PRO A 61 -27.44 -4.60 19.91
C PRO A 61 -26.72 -3.51 19.12
N TYR A 62 -27.30 -3.12 17.99
CA TYR A 62 -26.72 -2.11 17.11
C TYR A 62 -26.50 -0.77 17.83
N ARG A 63 -25.36 -0.14 17.60
CA ARG A 63 -25.00 1.17 18.15
C ARG A 63 -24.76 2.17 17.04
N ALA A 64 -25.61 3.19 16.96
CA ALA A 64 -25.45 4.27 15.97
C ALA A 64 -24.16 5.10 16.18
N ARG A 65 -23.59 5.09 17.38
CA ARG A 65 -22.33 5.78 17.71
C ARG A 65 -21.53 4.90 18.66
N PRO A 66 -20.45 4.26 18.18
CA PRO A 66 -19.49 3.57 19.04
C PRO A 66 -18.91 4.53 20.08
N SER A 67 -18.45 3.99 21.20
CA SER A 67 -17.72 4.77 22.18
C SER A 67 -16.34 5.16 21.65
N VAL A 68 -15.80 6.29 22.11
CA VAL A 68 -14.44 6.74 21.74
C VAL A 68 -13.39 5.67 22.05
N ARG A 69 -13.60 4.87 23.10
CA ARG A 69 -12.71 3.76 23.47
C ARG A 69 -12.69 2.67 22.40
N GLU A 70 -13.86 2.18 21.99
CA GLU A 70 -13.98 1.15 20.94
C GLU A 70 -13.38 1.65 19.63
N GLU A 71 -13.73 2.88 19.22
CA GLU A 71 -13.19 3.49 18.01
C GLU A 71 -11.66 3.61 18.06
N THR A 72 -11.10 4.02 19.20
CA THR A 72 -9.65 4.11 19.39
C THR A 72 -8.99 2.74 19.33
N ILE A 73 -9.57 1.71 19.97
CA ILE A 73 -9.03 0.35 19.95
C ILE A 73 -9.04 -0.21 18.53
N SER A 74 -10.17 -0.12 17.84
CA SER A 74 -10.31 -0.60 16.46
C SER A 74 -9.38 0.14 15.50
N LEU A 75 -9.23 1.46 15.65
CA LEU A 75 -8.27 2.26 14.88
C LEU A 75 -6.83 1.81 15.13
N LEU A 76 -6.44 1.57 16.38
CA LEU A 76 -5.09 1.10 16.72
C LEU A 76 -4.82 -0.30 16.16
N ILE A 77 -5.78 -1.22 16.26
CA ILE A 77 -5.66 -2.56 15.68
C ILE A 77 -5.51 -2.48 14.17
N TYR A 78 -6.35 -1.69 13.51
CA TYR A 78 -6.26 -1.45 12.07
C TYR A 78 -4.90 -0.87 11.68
N LEU A 79 -4.45 0.21 12.33
CA LEU A 79 -3.20 0.88 11.97
C LEU A 79 -1.95 0.04 12.27
N LEU A 80 -1.93 -0.67 13.40
CA LEU A 80 -0.74 -1.37 13.88
C LEU A 80 -0.64 -2.81 13.35
N VAL A 81 -1.75 -3.43 12.96
CA VAL A 81 -1.80 -4.83 12.56
C VAL A 81 -2.34 -4.98 11.15
N THR A 82 -3.61 -4.64 10.92
CA THR A 82 -4.30 -4.99 9.68
C THR A 82 -3.73 -4.26 8.47
N PHE A 83 -3.62 -2.93 8.53
CA PHE A 83 -3.08 -2.09 7.48
C PHE A 83 -1.66 -2.50 7.02
N PRO A 84 -0.65 -2.62 7.90
CA PRO A 84 0.70 -2.96 7.48
C PRO A 84 0.82 -4.39 6.93
N VAL A 85 0.18 -5.37 7.57
CA VAL A 85 0.28 -6.78 7.15
C VAL A 85 -0.39 -6.98 5.80
N VAL A 86 -1.63 -6.49 5.63
CA VAL A 86 -2.37 -6.63 4.37
C VAL A 86 -1.65 -5.88 3.25
N THR A 87 -1.23 -4.63 3.47
CA THR A 87 -0.54 -3.85 2.44
C THR A 87 0.79 -4.51 2.04
N ALA A 88 1.58 -4.99 2.99
CA ALA A 88 2.85 -5.66 2.70
C ALA A 88 2.67 -6.95 1.90
N ALA A 89 1.70 -7.79 2.30
CA ALA A 89 1.37 -9.02 1.59
C ALA A 89 0.83 -8.71 0.18
N GLN A 90 -0.01 -7.71 0.01
CA GLN A 90 -0.53 -7.33 -1.31
C GLN A 90 0.54 -6.69 -2.21
N THR A 91 1.47 -5.93 -1.67
CA THR A 91 2.67 -5.49 -2.41
C THR A 91 3.46 -6.70 -2.92
N ARG A 92 3.62 -7.76 -2.11
CA ARG A 92 4.26 -9.02 -2.57
C ARG A 92 3.49 -9.68 -3.71
N ILE A 93 2.16 -9.76 -3.61
CA ILE A 93 1.31 -10.29 -4.69
C ILE A 93 1.50 -9.51 -6.00
N VAL A 94 1.55 -8.18 -5.94
CA VAL A 94 1.81 -7.32 -7.11
C VAL A 94 3.20 -7.59 -7.70
N LEU A 95 4.21 -7.74 -6.85
CA LEU A 95 5.58 -8.09 -7.26
C LEU A 95 5.66 -9.47 -7.92
N GLU A 96 4.99 -10.48 -7.36
CA GLU A 96 4.92 -11.83 -7.94
C GLU A 96 4.21 -11.81 -9.30
N ALA A 97 3.06 -11.13 -9.39
CA ALA A 97 2.29 -11.03 -10.62
C ALA A 97 3.08 -10.39 -11.77
N ALA A 98 3.84 -9.35 -11.48
CA ALA A 98 4.68 -8.70 -12.48
C ALA A 98 5.96 -9.47 -12.84
N ALA A 99 6.41 -10.37 -11.97
CA ALA A 99 7.49 -11.30 -12.27
C ALA A 99 6.99 -12.56 -13.02
N ASP A 100 5.75 -12.55 -13.52
CA ASP A 100 5.06 -13.70 -14.13
C ASP A 100 5.02 -14.96 -13.24
N ARG A 101 5.10 -14.77 -11.93
CA ARG A 101 4.94 -15.83 -10.94
C ARG A 101 3.48 -15.95 -10.55
N ARG A 102 3.03 -17.16 -10.24
CA ARG A 102 1.69 -17.39 -9.69
C ARG A 102 1.63 -16.80 -8.28
N PRO A 103 0.75 -15.81 -8.03
CA PRO A 103 0.72 -15.20 -6.71
C PRO A 103 0.20 -16.18 -5.66
N SER A 104 0.89 -16.27 -4.51
CA SER A 104 0.50 -17.15 -3.41
C SER A 104 0.08 -16.34 -2.19
N PRO A 105 -1.24 -16.28 -1.87
CA PRO A 105 -1.75 -15.50 -0.73
C PRO A 105 -1.12 -15.89 0.59
N TRP A 106 -1.02 -17.20 0.84
CA TRP A 106 -0.48 -17.72 2.11
C TRP A 106 1.00 -17.38 2.29
N ARG A 107 1.79 -17.54 1.22
CA ARG A 107 3.20 -17.16 1.24
C ARG A 107 3.36 -15.65 1.44
N ALA A 108 2.55 -14.83 0.78
CA ALA A 108 2.57 -13.38 0.94
C ALA A 108 2.23 -12.95 2.36
N ILE A 109 1.24 -13.58 3.01
CA ILE A 109 0.91 -13.35 4.43
C ILE A 109 2.08 -13.77 5.32
N ALA A 110 2.65 -14.96 5.13
CA ALA A 110 3.78 -15.43 5.92
C ALA A 110 5.00 -14.51 5.81
N GLU A 111 5.36 -14.10 4.59
CA GLU A 111 6.46 -13.15 4.37
C GLU A 111 6.16 -11.76 4.97
N ALA A 112 4.91 -11.31 4.97
CA ALA A 112 4.51 -10.07 5.65
C ALA A 112 4.58 -10.20 7.18
N ALA A 113 4.21 -11.36 7.73
CA ALA A 113 4.30 -11.66 9.15
C ALA A 113 5.77 -11.73 9.63
N ASP A 114 6.68 -12.28 8.82
CA ASP A 114 8.12 -12.26 9.11
C ASP A 114 8.68 -10.83 9.17
N LEU A 115 8.07 -9.91 8.41
CA LEU A 115 8.40 -8.49 8.43
C LEU A 115 7.66 -7.70 9.53
N PHE A 116 6.77 -8.34 10.30
CA PHE A 116 5.85 -7.66 11.22
C PHE A 116 6.57 -6.71 12.17
N ARG A 117 7.67 -7.13 12.81
CA ARG A 117 8.44 -6.24 13.70
C ARG A 117 9.00 -5.01 12.99
N THR A 118 9.46 -5.19 11.76
CA THR A 118 10.00 -4.08 10.94
C THR A 118 8.89 -3.12 10.52
N LEU A 119 7.76 -3.67 10.07
CA LEU A 119 6.58 -2.90 9.69
C LEU A 119 6.00 -2.15 10.89
N LEU A 120 5.90 -2.79 12.04
CA LEU A 120 5.39 -2.22 13.28
C LEU A 120 6.21 -0.99 13.70
N LEU A 121 7.54 -1.10 13.70
CA LEU A 121 8.42 0.04 14.02
C LEU A 121 8.25 1.21 13.02
N ALA A 122 8.14 0.89 11.73
CA ALA A 122 7.93 1.92 10.69
C ALA A 122 6.54 2.58 10.81
N VAL A 123 5.49 1.81 11.10
CA VAL A 123 4.14 2.30 11.36
C VAL A 123 4.09 3.17 12.60
N ILE A 124 4.71 2.76 13.71
CA ILE A 124 4.75 3.56 14.94
C ILE A 124 5.43 4.90 14.66
N ALA A 125 6.57 4.89 13.96
CA ALA A 125 7.25 6.12 13.58
C ALA A 125 6.41 6.99 12.63
N TYR A 126 5.68 6.39 11.68
CA TYR A 126 4.73 7.08 10.82
C TYR A 126 3.62 7.76 11.63
N VAL A 127 2.94 7.01 12.50
CA VAL A 127 1.86 7.51 13.35
C VAL A 127 2.35 8.64 14.24
N LEU A 128 3.50 8.49 14.89
CA LEU A 128 4.09 9.55 15.71
C LEU A 128 4.40 10.80 14.90
N ALA A 129 4.94 10.67 13.69
CA ALA A 129 5.22 11.83 12.84
C ALA A 129 3.93 12.56 12.42
N VAL A 130 2.88 11.81 12.08
CA VAL A 130 1.56 12.38 11.75
C VAL A 130 0.91 13.02 12.98
N LEU A 131 1.01 12.41 14.16
CA LEU A 131 0.49 12.96 15.41
C LEU A 131 1.20 14.26 15.81
N VAL A 132 2.54 14.30 15.75
CA VAL A 132 3.30 15.55 15.94
C VAL A 132 2.87 16.59 14.91
N GLY A 133 2.66 16.16 13.67
CA GLY A 133 2.09 16.99 12.62
C GLY A 133 0.73 17.56 12.98
N SER A 134 -0.16 16.76 13.57
CA SER A 134 -1.58 17.08 13.82
C SER A 134 -1.84 18.26 14.76
N ILE A 135 -0.82 18.75 15.47
CA ILE A 135 -0.90 20.05 16.16
C ILE A 135 -1.28 21.16 15.17
N LEU A 136 -0.85 21.03 13.90
CA LEU A 136 -1.29 21.86 12.78
C LEU A 136 -1.74 20.98 11.60
N ILE A 137 -2.89 21.29 10.99
CA ILE A 137 -3.44 20.47 9.89
C ILE A 137 -2.44 20.31 8.72
N ILE A 138 -1.70 21.38 8.38
CA ILE A 138 -0.80 21.39 7.23
C ILE A 138 0.40 20.42 7.41
N PRO A 139 1.18 20.46 8.51
CA PRO A 139 2.22 19.47 8.79
C PRO A 139 1.74 18.02 8.81
N ALA A 140 0.54 17.74 9.34
CA ALA A 140 -0.01 16.38 9.35
C ALA A 140 -0.18 15.83 7.92
N ILE A 141 -0.80 16.62 7.04
CA ILE A 141 -1.00 16.25 5.63
C ILE A 141 0.35 16.10 4.93
N TYR A 142 1.30 17.00 5.22
CA TYR A 142 2.65 16.92 4.66
C TYR A 142 3.35 15.59 4.99
N PHE A 143 3.36 15.19 6.26
CA PHE A 143 3.96 13.93 6.69
C PHE A 143 3.21 12.70 6.17
N ALA A 144 1.87 12.73 6.20
CA ALA A 144 1.04 11.64 5.68
C ALA A 144 1.39 11.33 4.22
N VAL A 145 1.45 12.36 3.36
CA VAL A 145 1.78 12.20 1.93
C VAL A 145 3.25 11.82 1.73
N SER A 146 4.17 12.44 2.48
CA SER A 146 5.62 12.17 2.34
C SER A 146 5.99 10.74 2.71
N PHE A 147 5.29 10.17 3.68
CA PHE A 147 5.56 8.83 4.19
C PHE A 147 4.61 7.76 3.66
N TYR A 148 3.59 8.11 2.86
CA TYR A 148 2.57 7.19 2.35
C TYR A 148 3.11 5.89 1.71
N LEU A 149 4.31 5.93 1.13
CA LEU A 149 4.89 4.83 0.36
C LEU A 149 5.92 4.01 1.15
N PHE A 150 5.93 4.12 2.49
CA PHE A 150 6.91 3.42 3.32
C PHE A 150 6.77 1.89 3.29
N ILE A 151 5.55 1.34 3.19
CA ILE A 151 5.34 -0.12 3.16
C ILE A 151 5.91 -0.73 1.87
N PRO A 152 5.61 -0.20 0.66
CA PRO A 152 6.33 -0.59 -0.55
C PRO A 152 7.85 -0.47 -0.43
N ALA A 153 8.37 0.55 0.26
CA ALA A 153 9.82 0.68 0.51
C ALA A 153 10.38 -0.43 1.42
N VAL A 154 9.64 -0.85 2.46
CA VAL A 154 10.02 -2.00 3.30
C VAL A 154 10.05 -3.29 2.47
N VAL A 155 9.03 -3.50 1.63
CA VAL A 155 8.86 -4.75 0.89
C VAL A 155 9.80 -4.85 -0.30
N ALA A 156 9.85 -3.82 -1.15
CA ALA A 156 10.59 -3.82 -2.41
C ALA A 156 12.08 -3.46 -2.23
N ASP A 157 12.38 -2.45 -1.41
CA ASP A 157 13.75 -1.97 -1.18
C ASP A 157 14.39 -2.59 0.09
N ARG A 158 13.69 -3.49 0.80
CA ARG A 158 14.12 -4.16 2.05
C ARG A 158 14.59 -3.19 3.14
N ARG A 159 14.05 -1.97 3.15
CA ARG A 159 14.36 -0.94 4.17
C ARG A 159 13.66 -1.26 5.50
N ARG A 160 14.24 -0.79 6.61
CA ARG A 160 13.73 -1.09 7.96
C ARG A 160 13.54 0.17 8.80
N GLY A 161 12.51 0.18 9.65
CA GLY A 161 12.23 1.28 10.59
C GLY A 161 12.21 2.65 9.91
N LEU A 162 12.97 3.60 10.45
CA LEU A 162 13.04 4.97 9.93
C LEU A 162 13.60 5.07 8.51
N ASP A 163 14.43 4.13 8.07
CA ASP A 163 15.01 4.20 6.72
C ASP A 163 13.97 3.95 5.64
N ALA A 164 12.88 3.23 5.96
CA ALA A 164 11.75 3.10 5.04
C ALA A 164 10.98 4.42 4.87
N LEU A 165 10.80 5.17 5.95
CA LEU A 165 10.16 6.50 5.93
C LEU A 165 11.03 7.51 5.18
N ARG A 166 12.34 7.52 5.44
CA ARG A 166 13.31 8.35 4.71
C ARG A 166 13.26 8.05 3.22
N ARG A 167 13.28 6.77 2.85
CA ARG A 167 13.18 6.35 1.45
C ARG A 167 11.87 6.81 0.79
N SER A 168 10.74 6.72 1.47
CA SER A 168 9.47 7.26 0.98
C SER A 168 9.57 8.77 0.76
N ALA A 169 10.07 9.52 1.75
CA ALA A 169 10.19 10.97 1.66
C ALA A 169 11.12 11.41 0.51
N GLU A 170 12.23 10.71 0.28
CA GLU A 170 13.15 10.94 -0.85
C GLU A 170 12.44 10.80 -2.21
N LEU A 171 11.65 9.73 -2.38
CA LEU A 171 10.91 9.48 -3.62
C LEU A 171 9.84 10.56 -3.86
N VAL A 172 9.13 10.94 -2.81
CA VAL A 172 8.05 11.94 -2.84
C VAL A 172 8.60 13.37 -3.00
N ARG A 173 9.83 13.64 -2.54
CA ARG A 173 10.44 14.98 -2.61
C ARG A 173 10.48 15.51 -4.05
N GLY A 174 10.05 16.76 -4.21
CA GLY A 174 9.92 17.43 -5.52
C GLY A 174 8.68 17.00 -6.33
N ARG A 175 7.91 16.01 -5.85
CA ARG A 175 6.71 15.46 -6.51
C ARG A 175 5.51 15.34 -5.56
N TRP A 176 5.56 16.02 -4.42
CA TRP A 176 4.56 15.92 -3.35
C TRP A 176 3.11 16.17 -3.82
N TRP A 177 2.89 17.22 -4.62
CA TRP A 177 1.57 17.53 -5.18
C TRP A 177 1.04 16.45 -6.13
N ARG A 178 1.92 15.77 -6.86
CA ARG A 178 1.55 14.64 -7.72
C ARG A 178 1.05 13.48 -6.85
N VAL A 179 1.75 13.17 -5.77
CA VAL A 179 1.37 12.07 -4.86
C VAL A 179 0.07 12.39 -4.14
N LEU A 180 -0.09 13.63 -3.64
CA LEU A 180 -1.34 14.09 -3.05
C LEU A 180 -2.49 13.99 -4.07
N GLY A 181 -2.32 14.52 -5.29
CA GLY A 181 -3.35 14.49 -6.32
C GLY A 181 -3.76 13.07 -6.73
N ILE A 182 -2.79 12.16 -6.91
CA ILE A 182 -3.08 10.75 -7.16
C ILE A 182 -3.83 10.14 -5.96
N GLY A 183 -3.36 10.39 -4.73
CA GLY A 183 -3.99 9.89 -3.51
C GLY A 183 -5.45 10.33 -3.38
N LEU A 184 -5.74 11.60 -3.68
CA LEU A 184 -7.11 12.15 -3.67
C LEU A 184 -8.01 11.47 -4.71
N VAL A 185 -7.50 11.22 -5.93
CA VAL A 185 -8.25 10.50 -6.96
C VAL A 185 -8.56 9.07 -6.52
N TYR A 186 -7.60 8.36 -5.93
CA TYR A 186 -7.82 7.03 -5.36
C TYR A 186 -8.83 7.06 -4.21
N ALA A 187 -8.75 8.06 -3.33
CA ALA A 187 -9.67 8.26 -2.23
C ALA A 187 -11.12 8.50 -2.71
N VAL A 188 -11.31 9.28 -3.77
CA VAL A 188 -12.63 9.50 -4.38
C VAL A 188 -13.17 8.21 -4.99
N ILE A 189 -12.35 7.49 -5.77
CA ILE A 189 -12.76 6.23 -6.40
C ILE A 189 -13.18 5.21 -5.35
N ILE A 190 -12.38 5.04 -4.29
CA ILE A 190 -12.72 4.05 -3.26
C ILE A 190 -13.96 4.46 -2.47
N THR A 191 -14.12 5.74 -2.14
CA THR A 191 -15.31 6.25 -1.44
C THR A 191 -16.58 5.98 -2.25
N LEU A 192 -16.53 6.19 -3.57
CA LEU A 192 -17.67 5.89 -4.46
C LEU A 192 -17.94 4.38 -4.56
N LEU A 193 -16.89 3.56 -4.54
CA LEU A 193 -17.01 2.11 -4.65
C LEU A 193 -17.56 1.46 -3.37
N THR A 194 -17.08 1.88 -2.21
CA THR A 194 -17.38 1.22 -0.93
C THR A 194 -18.38 1.97 -0.08
N GLY A 195 -18.65 3.25 -0.36
CA GLY A 195 -19.63 4.06 0.36
C GLY A 195 -21.02 3.42 0.42
N PRO A 196 -21.61 3.03 -0.73
CA PRO A 196 -22.92 2.37 -0.75
C PRO A 196 -22.95 1.03 0.00
N LEU A 197 -21.84 0.28 -0.04
CA LEU A 197 -21.72 -0.97 0.70
C LEU A 197 -21.74 -0.69 2.22
N GLY A 198 -20.94 0.27 2.67
CA GLY A 198 -20.88 0.67 4.08
C GLY A 198 -22.23 1.16 4.60
N SER A 199 -22.92 2.04 3.86
CA SER A 199 -24.25 2.52 4.25
C SER A 199 -25.30 1.41 4.26
N GLY A 200 -25.25 0.48 3.30
CA GLY A 200 -26.19 -0.63 3.23
C GLY A 200 -26.05 -1.60 4.41
N PHE A 201 -24.81 -1.91 4.82
CA PHE A 201 -24.57 -2.72 6.01
C PHE A 201 -24.93 -2.00 7.31
N ASP A 202 -24.68 -0.69 7.41
CA ASP A 202 -25.12 0.12 8.56
C ASP A 202 -26.66 0.09 8.72
N GLU A 203 -27.38 0.28 7.62
CA GLU A 203 -28.84 0.22 7.62
C GLU A 203 -29.36 -1.18 7.95
N LEU A 204 -28.73 -2.23 7.40
CA LEU A 204 -29.07 -3.62 7.70
C LEU A 204 -28.84 -3.95 9.19
N ALA A 205 -27.70 -3.53 9.75
CA ALA A 205 -27.37 -3.73 11.16
C ALA A 205 -28.35 -3.01 12.07
N ARG A 206 -28.72 -1.78 11.71
CA ARG A 206 -29.73 -0.98 12.41
C ARG A 206 -31.11 -1.64 12.37
N ALA A 207 -31.54 -2.11 11.19
CA ALA A 207 -32.84 -2.76 11.01
C ALA A 207 -32.95 -4.08 11.79
N ALA A 208 -31.87 -4.85 11.84
CA ALA A 208 -31.79 -6.10 12.59
C ALA A 208 -31.46 -5.92 14.08
N ASN A 209 -31.14 -4.69 14.50
CA ASN A 209 -30.61 -4.35 15.82
C ASN A 209 -29.42 -5.25 16.24
N ALA A 210 -28.49 -5.50 15.32
CA ALA A 210 -27.38 -6.43 15.52
C ALA A 210 -26.05 -5.82 15.07
N GLU A 211 -25.16 -5.53 16.03
CA GLU A 211 -23.86 -4.89 15.78
C GLU A 211 -22.93 -5.76 14.91
N VAL A 212 -23.02 -7.09 15.05
CA VAL A 212 -22.24 -8.03 14.24
C VAL A 212 -22.43 -7.84 12.73
N LEU A 213 -23.59 -7.36 12.27
CA LEU A 213 -23.83 -7.08 10.86
C LEU A 213 -23.08 -5.82 10.39
N PHE A 214 -22.93 -4.84 11.28
CA PHE A 214 -22.10 -3.66 11.02
C PHE A 214 -20.62 -4.07 10.91
N VAL A 215 -20.13 -4.88 11.86
CA VAL A 215 -18.77 -5.45 11.85
C VAL A 215 -18.49 -6.24 10.57
N VAL A 216 -19.42 -7.09 10.13
CA VAL A 216 -19.28 -7.81 8.85
C VAL A 216 -19.19 -6.83 7.68
N GLY A 217 -20.02 -5.78 7.69
CA GLY A 217 -19.98 -4.73 6.69
C GLY A 217 -18.64 -3.99 6.61
N THR A 218 -18.07 -3.62 7.76
CA THR A 218 -16.76 -2.95 7.83
C THR A 218 -15.65 -3.87 7.36
N MET A 219 -15.68 -5.18 7.69
CA MET A 219 -14.74 -6.16 7.15
C MET A 219 -14.77 -6.24 5.62
N VAL A 220 -15.96 -6.24 5.02
CA VAL A 220 -16.12 -6.25 3.55
C VAL A 220 -15.56 -4.96 2.93
N VAL A 221 -15.95 -3.80 3.47
CA VAL A 221 -15.49 -2.48 3.01
C VAL A 221 -13.97 -2.36 3.11
N GLN A 222 -13.40 -2.76 4.25
CA GLN A 222 -11.97 -2.74 4.52
C GLN A 222 -11.19 -3.66 3.58
N THR A 223 -11.72 -4.86 3.30
CA THR A 223 -11.12 -5.82 2.38
C THR A 223 -10.97 -5.25 0.98
N VAL A 224 -12.03 -4.64 0.45
CA VAL A 224 -12.03 -4.00 -0.87
C VAL A 224 -11.08 -2.80 -0.88
N THR A 225 -11.17 -1.96 0.14
CA THR A 225 -10.36 -0.74 0.30
C THR A 225 -8.87 -1.04 0.31
N LEU A 226 -8.41 -1.92 1.21
CA LEU A 226 -7.00 -2.26 1.34
C LEU A 226 -6.47 -2.88 0.04
N SER A 227 -7.25 -3.74 -0.61
CA SER A 227 -6.87 -4.38 -1.88
C SER A 227 -6.66 -3.39 -3.02
N PHE A 228 -7.52 -2.38 -3.13
CA PHE A 228 -7.39 -1.38 -4.18
C PHE A 228 -6.25 -0.40 -3.87
N VAL A 229 -6.20 0.10 -2.64
CA VAL A 229 -5.23 1.10 -2.18
C VAL A 229 -3.81 0.54 -2.19
N SER A 230 -3.60 -0.71 -1.79
CA SER A 230 -2.27 -1.33 -1.75
C SER A 230 -1.66 -1.52 -3.14
N VAL A 231 -2.46 -1.94 -4.13
CA VAL A 231 -2.03 -2.05 -5.53
C VAL A 231 -1.66 -0.67 -6.06
N GLY A 232 -2.51 0.33 -5.83
CA GLY A 232 -2.27 1.72 -6.20
C GLY A 232 -0.98 2.28 -5.60
N ALA A 233 -0.84 2.18 -4.28
CA ALA A 233 0.34 2.63 -3.55
C ALA A 233 1.62 1.94 -4.04
N THR A 234 1.55 0.65 -4.34
CA THR A 234 2.67 -0.12 -4.90
C THR A 234 3.07 0.43 -6.27
N LEU A 235 2.11 0.68 -7.18
CA LEU A 235 2.41 1.23 -8.50
C LEU A 235 2.92 2.66 -8.45
N VAL A 236 2.39 3.50 -7.55
CA VAL A 236 2.89 4.87 -7.33
C VAL A 236 4.32 4.84 -6.81
N PHE A 237 4.64 3.93 -5.90
CA PHE A 237 6.00 3.74 -5.42
C PHE A 237 6.98 3.46 -6.57
N PHE A 238 6.64 2.51 -7.45
CA PHE A 238 7.51 2.17 -8.57
C PHE A 238 7.55 3.24 -9.68
N ASP A 239 6.46 3.98 -9.91
CA ASP A 239 6.47 5.18 -10.77
C ASP A 239 7.49 6.21 -10.27
N LEU A 240 7.44 6.56 -8.98
CA LEU A 240 8.37 7.51 -8.39
C LEU A 240 9.80 6.98 -8.38
N ARG A 241 9.99 5.67 -8.14
CA ARG A 241 11.31 5.03 -8.18
C ARG A 241 11.95 5.14 -9.56
N ALA A 242 11.20 4.83 -10.62
CA ALA A 242 11.66 4.96 -12.00
C ALA A 242 11.99 6.42 -12.37
N ARG A 243 11.14 7.37 -11.96
CA ARG A 243 11.38 8.81 -12.17
C ARG A 243 12.63 9.31 -11.44
N HIS A 244 12.87 8.82 -10.22
CA HIS A 244 14.04 9.17 -9.44
C HIS A 244 15.34 8.58 -10.02
N ALA A 245 15.28 7.36 -10.56
CA ALA A 245 16.41 6.73 -11.25
C ALA A 245 16.79 7.50 -12.52
N GLY A 246 15.80 7.89 -13.34
CA GLY A 246 16.04 8.67 -14.57
C GLY A 246 16.52 10.11 -14.32
N ALA A 247 16.32 10.65 -13.13
CA ALA A 247 16.82 11.97 -12.73
C ALA A 247 18.24 11.93 -12.12
N SER A 248 18.76 10.75 -11.79
CA SER A 248 20.12 10.59 -11.28
C SER A 248 21.09 10.51 -12.47
N PRO A 249 22.14 11.34 -12.55
CA PRO A 249 23.08 11.29 -13.67
C PRO A 249 23.73 9.90 -13.76
N THR A 250 23.59 9.22 -14.89
CA THR A 250 24.43 8.06 -15.21
C THR A 250 25.89 8.54 -15.17
N PRO A 251 26.80 7.90 -14.41
CA PRO A 251 28.22 8.22 -14.50
C PRO A 251 28.62 8.09 -15.96
N ALA A 252 29.15 9.17 -16.55
CA ALA A 252 29.69 9.11 -17.90
C ALA A 252 30.62 7.90 -17.99
N PRO A 253 30.58 7.10 -19.08
CA PRO A 253 31.53 6.03 -19.24
C PRO A 253 32.90 6.65 -19.05
N VAL A 254 33.64 6.20 -18.03
CA VAL A 254 35.01 6.65 -17.80
C VAL A 254 35.71 6.37 -19.11
N GLY A 255 35.98 7.45 -19.85
CA GLY A 255 36.67 7.38 -21.12
C GLY A 255 37.87 6.48 -20.88
N ARG A 256 37.98 5.43 -21.69
CA ARG A 256 39.20 4.65 -21.85
C ARG A 256 40.32 5.70 -21.83
N ARG A 257 41.09 5.76 -20.74
CA ARG A 257 42.23 6.68 -20.67
C ARG A 257 42.99 6.43 -21.95
N ASP A 258 43.08 7.47 -22.76
CA ASP A 258 43.94 7.47 -23.92
C ASP A 258 45.27 6.90 -23.47
N ARG A 259 45.76 5.88 -24.18
CA ARG A 259 47.10 5.38 -23.96
C ARG A 259 48.02 6.59 -24.04
N ASP A 260 48.84 6.74 -23.02
CA ASP A 260 49.84 7.78 -22.91
C ASP A 260 50.68 7.79 -24.21
N PRO A 261 50.82 8.93 -24.92
CA PRO A 261 51.62 9.00 -26.14
C PRO A 261 53.11 8.73 -25.92
N ASP A 262 53.56 8.60 -24.67
CA ASP A 262 54.97 8.50 -24.28
C ASP A 262 55.44 7.07 -23.94
N GLU A 263 54.71 6.02 -24.35
CA GLU A 263 55.23 4.64 -24.25
C GLU A 263 56.27 4.40 -25.36
N PRO A 264 57.58 4.28 -25.03
CA PRO A 264 58.59 4.05 -26.05
C PRO A 264 58.37 2.68 -26.70
N PRO A 265 58.65 2.53 -28.01
CA PRO A 265 58.51 1.24 -28.67
C PRO A 265 59.42 0.24 -27.97
N GLY A 266 58.81 -0.81 -27.42
CA GLY A 266 59.52 -1.94 -26.84
C GLY A 266 60.52 -2.50 -27.86
N SER A 267 61.79 -2.45 -27.50
CA SER A 267 62.82 -3.26 -28.12
C SER A 267 62.62 -4.71 -27.65
N ASP A 268 62.08 -5.53 -28.55
CA ASP A 268 62.51 -6.91 -28.88
C ASP A 268 61.38 -7.72 -29.53
#